data_AF-A0AAV2HIW5-F1
#
_entry.id   AF-A0AAV2HIW5-F1
#
_cell.length_a   1.000
_cell.length_b   1.000
_cell.length_c   1.000
_cell.angle_alpha   90.00
_cell.angle_beta   90.00
_cell.angle_gamma   90.00
#
_symmetry.space_group_name_H-M   'P 1'
#
loop_
_entity.id
_entity.type
_entity.pdbx_description
1 polymer ?
#
loop_
_entity_poly.entity_id
_entity_poly.type
_entity_poly.pdbx_seq_one_letter_code
_entity_poly.pdbx_strand_id
1 'polypeptide(L)'
;MKVKAMSFRSTSSARSEGRSKMKNFVSKWYSGLLKRPNDRSAEQVLLAHSHLKDLNIFDKFHTSLLQQICCYAHYDKLDENTIVIRQGEHGANWYIVLSGSLTVFISENNKAKPLCTLVPGSSF
;
A
#
# COMPACT_ATOMS: atom_id res chain seq x y z
N MET A 1 10.35 -0.41 10.43
CA MET A 1 8.94 -0.90 10.41
C MET A 1 8.49 -1.06 8.94
N LYS A 2 7.74 -2.11 8.54
CA LYS A 2 7.35 -2.34 7.14
C LYS A 2 6.03 -1.63 6.82
N VAL A 3 6.10 -0.51 6.11
CA VAL A 3 4.89 0.16 5.61
C VAL A 3 4.41 -0.58 4.38
N LYS A 4 3.15 -0.97 4.40
CA LYS A 4 2.49 -1.62 3.28
C LYS A 4 1.58 -0.60 2.62
N ALA A 5 1.93 -0.17 1.42
CA ALA A 5 1.16 0.81 0.68
C ALA A 5 0.51 0.12 -0.52
N MET A 6 -0.76 0.43 -0.77
CA MET A 6 -1.41 0.11 -2.03
C MET A 6 -1.11 1.23 -3.03
N SER A 7 -0.56 0.97 -4.21
CA SER A 7 -0.18 2.01 -5.21
C SER A 7 -0.81 1.70 -6.57
N PHE A 8 -1.02 2.72 -7.41
CA PHE A 8 -1.49 2.60 -8.80
C PHE A 8 -0.51 3.35 -9.73
N ARG A 9 0.39 2.65 -10.43
CA ARG A 9 1.33 3.31 -11.37
C ARG A 9 1.08 2.92 -12.83
N SER A 10 0.98 3.96 -13.68
CA SER A 10 1.30 3.86 -15.11
C SER A 10 2.79 3.52 -15.29
N THR A 11 3.09 2.68 -16.27
CA THR A 11 4.30 1.85 -16.40
C THR A 11 5.60 2.61 -16.71
N SER A 12 6.70 2.24 -16.03
CA SER A 12 8.02 2.00 -16.66
C SER A 12 9.01 1.33 -15.67
N SER A 13 10.01 0.67 -16.25
CA SER A 13 10.77 -0.52 -15.78
C SER A 13 11.99 -0.26 -14.87
N ALA A 14 12.32 -1.19 -13.95
CA ALA A 14 13.64 -1.89 -13.81
C ALA A 14 13.95 -2.45 -12.37
N ARG A 15 14.48 -3.71 -12.33
CA ARG A 15 15.47 -4.43 -11.45
C ARG A 15 15.60 -4.06 -9.94
N SER A 16 15.92 -4.93 -8.95
CA SER A 16 16.62 -6.24 -8.84
C SER A 16 16.35 -6.94 -7.47
N GLU A 17 16.82 -8.19 -7.32
CA GLU A 17 16.66 -9.21 -6.26
C GLU A 17 17.30 -8.93 -4.86
N GLY A 18 16.82 -9.65 -3.82
CA GLY A 18 17.72 -10.17 -2.76
C GLY A 18 17.26 -10.25 -1.28
N ARG A 19 16.92 -11.47 -0.81
CA ARG A 19 17.25 -12.10 0.52
C ARG A 19 16.46 -11.82 1.84
N SER A 20 15.56 -12.78 2.12
CA SER A 20 15.35 -13.64 3.32
C SER A 20 15.05 -13.16 4.76
N LYS A 21 13.97 -13.78 5.30
CA LYS A 21 13.64 -14.23 6.68
C LYS A 21 13.36 -13.20 7.79
N MET A 22 12.06 -12.99 8.06
CA MET A 22 11.53 -12.97 9.42
C MET A 22 10.05 -13.40 9.40
N LYS A 23 9.76 -14.48 10.12
CA LYS A 23 8.53 -15.27 10.09
C LYS A 23 7.42 -14.70 11.01
N ASN A 24 6.18 -14.88 10.55
CA ASN A 24 4.99 -15.20 11.34
C ASN A 24 4.36 -14.12 12.25
N PHE A 25 3.61 -13.20 11.62
CA PHE A 25 2.30 -12.74 12.14
C PHE A 25 1.42 -12.12 11.02
N VAL A 26 2.00 -11.76 9.87
CA VAL A 26 1.22 -11.23 8.73
C VAL A 26 0.75 -12.37 7.83
N SER A 27 -0.25 -13.12 8.30
CA SER A 27 -0.81 -14.31 7.63
C SER A 27 -1.52 -13.96 6.31
N LYS A 28 -1.04 -14.58 5.22
CA LYS A 28 -1.67 -14.94 3.91
C LYS A 28 -2.56 -13.96 3.11
N TRP A 29 -3.23 -12.99 3.71
CA TRP A 29 -4.35 -12.30 3.05
C TRP A 29 -3.95 -11.40 1.87
N TYR A 30 -2.76 -10.83 1.92
CA TYR A 30 -2.19 -10.01 0.85
C TYR A 30 -1.42 -10.85 -0.18
N SER A 31 -1.43 -12.19 -0.11
CA SER A 31 -0.71 -13.05 -1.06
C SER A 31 -1.21 -12.90 -2.50
N GLY A 32 -2.50 -12.62 -2.70
CA GLY A 32 -3.04 -12.23 -4.00
C GLY A 32 -2.44 -10.89 -4.47
N LEU A 33 -2.28 -9.93 -3.54
CA LEU A 33 -1.72 -8.61 -3.82
C LEU A 33 -0.19 -8.62 -4.00
N LEU A 34 0.51 -9.66 -3.54
CA LEU A 34 1.96 -9.82 -3.73
C LEU A 34 2.34 -10.04 -5.20
N LYS A 35 1.43 -10.59 -5.99
CA LYS A 35 1.61 -10.67 -7.44
C LYS A 35 1.31 -9.32 -8.07
N ARG A 36 1.98 -9.01 -9.18
CA ARG A 36 1.63 -7.85 -9.98
C ARG A 36 0.19 -7.99 -10.50
N PRO A 37 -0.55 -6.89 -10.69
CA PRO A 37 -1.89 -6.91 -11.28
C PRO A 37 -2.02 -7.86 -12.47
N ASN A 38 -1.08 -7.79 -13.41
CA ASN A 38 -1.08 -8.59 -14.64
C ASN A 38 -0.85 -10.10 -14.43
N ASP A 39 -0.32 -10.50 -13.27
CA ASP A 39 0.04 -11.89 -12.96
C ASP A 39 -1.00 -12.56 -12.01
N ARG A 40 -2.10 -11.88 -11.68
CA ARG A 40 -3.14 -12.37 -10.78
C ARG A 40 -4.17 -13.21 -11.54
N SER A 41 -4.48 -14.40 -11.01
CA SER A 41 -5.65 -15.15 -11.45
C SER A 41 -6.93 -14.63 -10.79
N ALA A 42 -8.09 -14.96 -11.36
CA ALA A 42 -9.40 -14.60 -10.79
C ALA A 42 -9.56 -15.09 -9.33
N GLU A 43 -9.07 -16.30 -9.02
CA GLU A 43 -9.07 -16.86 -7.67
C GLU A 43 -8.27 -15.98 -6.69
N GLN A 44 -7.12 -15.45 -7.13
CA GLN A 44 -6.28 -14.59 -6.28
C GLN A 44 -6.89 -13.21 -6.05
N VAL A 45 -7.60 -12.68 -7.05
CA VAL A 45 -8.39 -11.45 -6.88
C VAL A 45 -9.51 -11.66 -5.88
N LEU A 46 -10.23 -12.78 -5.96
CA LEU A 46 -11.29 -13.14 -5.01
C LEU A 46 -10.75 -13.33 -3.59
N LEU A 47 -9.61 -13.99 -3.45
CA LEU A 47 -8.93 -14.12 -2.16
C LEU A 47 -8.57 -12.76 -1.57
N ALA A 48 -7.95 -11.87 -2.36
CA ALA A 48 -7.63 -10.52 -1.91
C ALA A 48 -8.89 -9.73 -1.50
N HIS A 49 -9.95 -9.81 -2.30
CA HIS A 49 -11.23 -9.17 -2.02
C HIS A 49 -11.86 -9.68 -0.71
N SER A 50 -11.84 -11.00 -0.49
CA SER A 50 -12.42 -11.62 0.73
C SER A 50 -11.76 -11.15 2.02
N HIS A 51 -10.52 -10.64 1.95
CA HIS A 51 -9.80 -10.14 3.10
C HIS A 51 -9.79 -8.63 3.21
N LEU A 52 -9.72 -7.91 2.09
CA LEU A 52 -9.77 -6.45 2.10
C LEU A 52 -11.14 -5.95 2.55
N LYS A 53 -12.23 -6.67 2.25
CA LYS A 53 -13.57 -6.31 2.70
C LYS A 53 -13.72 -6.25 4.23
N ASP A 54 -12.85 -6.95 4.97
CA ASP A 54 -12.89 -7.02 6.43
C ASP A 54 -12.11 -5.86 7.08
N LEU A 55 -11.41 -5.04 6.28
CA LEU A 55 -10.75 -3.84 6.78
C LEU A 55 -11.74 -2.68 6.74
N ASN A 56 -11.96 -2.04 7.89
CA ASN A 56 -12.96 -0.98 8.05
C ASN A 56 -12.83 0.22 7.08
N ILE A 57 -11.64 0.42 6.50
CA ILE A 57 -11.42 1.44 5.48
C ILE A 57 -12.22 1.17 4.19
N PHE A 58 -12.50 -0.10 3.90
CA PHE A 58 -13.25 -0.51 2.71
C PHE A 58 -14.74 -0.72 2.96
N ASP A 59 -15.23 -0.58 4.20
CA ASP A 59 -16.67 -0.73 4.53
C ASP A 59 -17.56 0.21 3.71
N LYS A 60 -17.03 1.38 3.34
CA LYS A 60 -17.74 2.39 2.54
C LYS A 60 -17.65 2.15 1.03
N PHE A 61 -16.82 1.21 0.58
CA PHE A 61 -16.62 0.95 -0.83
C PHE A 61 -17.62 -0.08 -1.32
N HIS A 62 -18.27 0.20 -2.46
CA HIS A 62 -19.11 -0.79 -3.11
C HIS A 62 -18.29 -2.02 -3.50
N THR A 63 -18.85 -3.23 -3.39
CA THR A 63 -18.16 -4.50 -3.66
C THR A 63 -17.46 -4.53 -5.02
N SER A 64 -18.11 -3.98 -6.06
CA SER A 64 -17.51 -3.90 -7.40
C SER A 64 -16.26 -3.01 -7.46
N LEU A 65 -16.25 -1.89 -6.71
CA LEU A 65 -15.10 -0.99 -6.64
C LEU A 65 -13.96 -1.64 -5.86
N LEU A 66 -14.25 -2.35 -4.76
CA LEU A 66 -13.25 -3.10 -4.02
C LEU A 66 -12.62 -4.20 -4.88
N GLN A 67 -13.41 -4.87 -5.71
CA GLN A 67 -12.90 -5.88 -6.65
C GLN A 67 -12.00 -5.24 -7.73
N GLN A 68 -12.38 -4.08 -8.27
CA GLN A 68 -11.52 -3.33 -9.20
C GLN A 68 -10.20 -2.93 -8.53
N ILE A 69 -10.24 -2.48 -7.28
CA ILE A 69 -9.04 -2.21 -6.49
C ILE A 69 -8.18 -3.47 -6.39
N CYS A 70 -8.76 -4.64 -6.08
CA CYS A 70 -8.02 -5.91 -6.03
C CYS A 70 -7.36 -6.29 -7.36
N CYS A 71 -7.95 -5.92 -8.50
CA CYS A 71 -7.37 -6.19 -9.81
C CYS A 71 -6.12 -5.36 -10.05
N TYR A 72 -6.15 -4.06 -9.72
CA TYR A 72 -5.14 -3.09 -10.17
C TYR A 72 -4.18 -2.61 -9.08
N ALA A 73 -4.50 -2.85 -7.80
CA ALA A 73 -3.69 -2.46 -6.67
C ALA A 73 -2.28 -3.05 -6.75
N HIS A 74 -1.26 -2.24 -6.53
CA HIS A 74 0.10 -2.71 -6.29
C HIS A 74 0.34 -2.81 -4.79
N TYR A 75 1.04 -3.84 -4.35
CA TYR A 75 1.49 -3.95 -2.97
C TYR A 75 2.95 -3.54 -2.88
N ASP A 76 3.22 -2.48 -2.12
CA ASP A 76 4.58 -2.03 -1.84
C ASP A 76 4.92 -2.26 -0.39
N LYS A 77 6.08 -2.86 -0.15
CA LYS A 77 6.66 -3.00 1.18
C LYS A 77 7.84 -2.05 1.27
N LEU A 78 7.68 -1.02 2.08
CA LEU A 78 8.67 0.03 2.27
C LEU A 78 9.52 -0.25 3.50
N ASP A 79 10.80 0.10 3.41
CA ASP A 79 11.73 0.06 4.53
C ASP A 79 11.62 1.32 5.39
N GLU A 80 12.19 1.27 6.58
CA GLU A 80 12.18 2.39 7.51
C GLU A 80 12.89 3.62 6.90
N ASN A 81 12.41 4.82 7.23
CA ASN A 81 12.90 6.09 6.69
C ASN A 81 12.73 6.25 5.16
N THR A 82 11.90 5.43 4.51
CA THR A 82 11.53 5.64 3.10
C THR A 82 10.53 6.79 2.98
N ILE A 83 10.81 7.75 2.09
CA ILE A 83 9.87 8.82 1.75
C ILE A 83 8.91 8.31 0.67
N VAL A 84 7.61 8.32 0.97
CA VAL A 84 6.56 7.86 0.03
C VAL A 84 6.17 8.96 -0.96
N ILE A 85 5.99 10.18 -0.45
CA ILE A 85 5.60 11.37 -1.21
C ILE A 85 6.44 12.53 -0.71
N ARG A 86 6.97 13.36 -1.60
CA ARG A 86 7.58 14.65 -1.23
C ARG A 86 6.61 15.79 -1.47
N GLN A 87 6.61 16.75 -0.56
CA GLN A 87 5.82 17.97 -0.72
C GLN A 87 6.23 18.69 -2.01
N GLY A 88 5.24 19.06 -2.83
CA GLY A 88 5.44 19.69 -4.12
C GLY A 88 5.59 18.72 -5.30
N GLU A 89 5.64 17.41 -5.06
CA GLU A 89 5.58 16.42 -6.13
C GLU A 89 4.14 16.22 -6.63
N HIS A 90 4.00 15.93 -7.93
CA HIS A 90 2.72 15.59 -8.51
C HIS A 90 2.23 14.24 -7.98
N GLY A 91 1.10 14.24 -7.27
CA GLY A 91 0.46 13.04 -6.74
C GLY A 91 -0.19 12.21 -7.85
N ALA A 92 0.45 11.10 -8.25
CA ALA A 92 -0.08 10.17 -9.25
C ALA A 92 -0.72 8.89 -8.63
N ASN A 93 -0.61 8.72 -7.31
CA ASN A 93 -0.97 7.50 -6.61
C ASN A 93 -1.78 7.83 -5.36
N TRP A 94 -2.75 6.97 -5.04
CA TRP A 94 -3.43 6.96 -3.76
C TRP A 94 -2.92 5.78 -2.94
N TYR A 95 -2.71 5.99 -1.63
CA TYR A 95 -2.11 5.00 -0.75
C TYR A 95 -3.00 4.65 0.45
N ILE A 96 -2.86 3.41 0.91
CA ILE A 96 -3.49 2.91 2.13
C ILE A 96 -2.42 2.25 2.98
N VAL A 97 -2.35 2.61 4.26
CA VAL A 97 -1.44 1.97 5.22
C VAL A 97 -2.05 0.65 5.67
N LEU A 98 -1.45 -0.49 5.30
CA LEU A 98 -1.93 -1.81 5.75
C LEU A 98 -1.21 -2.31 7.02
N SER A 99 0.00 -1.81 7.29
CA SER A 99 0.76 -2.09 8.51
C SER A 99 1.85 -1.05 8.75
N GLY A 100 2.32 -0.93 9.99
CA GLY A 100 3.33 0.06 10.37
C GLY A 100 2.73 1.45 10.59
N SER A 101 3.56 2.48 10.53
CA SER A 101 3.13 3.87 10.59
C SER A 101 3.95 4.74 9.65
N LEU A 102 3.38 5.86 9.24
CA LEU A 102 4.05 6.89 8.45
C LEU A 102 3.91 8.22 9.20
N THR A 103 4.99 8.99 9.28
CA THR A 103 4.93 10.35 9.81
C THR A 103 4.86 11.32 8.65
N VAL A 104 3.82 12.16 8.64
CA VAL A 104 3.66 13.23 7.67
C VAL A 104 4.42 14.44 8.17
N PHE A 105 5.25 15.03 7.33
CA PHE A 105 5.96 16.26 7.62
C PHE A 105 5.51 17.36 6.68
N ILE A 106 5.41 18.58 7.19
CA ILE A 106 5.23 19.79 6.40
C ILE A 106 6.52 20.61 6.45
N SER A 107 6.98 21.07 5.30
CA SER A 107 8.09 22.02 5.19
C SER A 107 7.55 23.43 5.30
N GLU A 108 7.86 24.10 6.41
CA GLU A 108 7.63 25.53 6.61
C GLU A 108 8.97 26.20 6.91
N ASN A 109 9.29 27.29 6.20
CA ASN A 109 10.51 28.07 6.42
C ASN A 109 11.79 27.22 6.41
N ASN A 110 11.89 26.28 5.45
CA ASN A 110 12.99 25.32 5.31
C ASN A 110 13.19 24.39 6.53
N LYS A 111 12.16 24.22 7.37
CA LYS A 111 12.17 23.27 8.49
C LYS A 111 11.02 22.27 8.33
N ALA A 112 11.36 20.99 8.39
CA ALA A 112 10.37 19.92 8.41
C ALA A 112 9.76 19.81 9.82
N LYS A 113 8.45 20.01 9.93
CA LYS A 113 7.69 19.82 11.17
C LYS A 113 6.78 18.60 11.03
N PRO A 114 6.74 17.68 12.01
CA PRO A 114 5.78 16.58 12.00
C PRO A 114 4.36 17.13 12.15
N LEU A 115 3.45 16.68 11.29
CA LEU A 115 2.04 17.08 11.29
C LEU A 115 1.17 16.02 11.98
N CYS A 116 1.26 14.78 11.52
CA CYS A 116 0.51 13.66 12.07
C CYS A 116 1.19 12.33 11.74
N THR A 117 0.74 11.27 12.40
CA THR A 117 1.16 9.90 12.12
C THR A 117 -0.01 9.12 11.54
N LEU A 118 0.16 8.60 10.34
CA LEU A 118 -0.79 7.70 9.69
C LEU A 118 -0.54 6.27 10.17
N VAL A 119 -1.62 5.59 10.54
CA VAL A 119 -1.63 4.25 11.12
C VAL A 119 -2.38 3.28 10.20
N PRO A 120 -2.36 1.96 10.45
CA PRO A 120 -3.07 1.02 9.60
C PRO A 120 -4.56 1.36 9.46
N GLY A 121 -5.08 1.33 8.25
CA GLY A 121 -6.43 1.77 7.91
C GLY A 121 -6.56 3.26 7.56
N SER A 122 -5.47 4.03 7.61
CA SER A 122 -5.42 5.39 7.06
C SER A 122 -5.17 5.35 5.55
N SER A 123 -5.76 6.29 4.81
CA SER A 123 -5.48 6.51 3.38
C SER A 123 -5.10 7.96 3.11
N PHE A 124 -4.26 8.20 2.10
CA PHE A 124 -3.68 9.51 1.77
C PHE A 124 -3.24 9.59 0.30
#